data_AF-A0A1H9XEX3-F1
#
_entry.id   AF-A0A1H9XEX3-F1
#
_cell.length_a   1.000
_cell.length_b   1.000
_cell.length_c   1.000
_cell.angle_alpha   90.00
_cell.angle_beta   90.00
_cell.angle_gamma   90.00
#
_symmetry.space_group_name_H-M   'P 1'
#
loop_
_entity.id
_entity.type
_entity.pdbx_description
1 polymer ?
#
loop_
_entity_poly.entity_id
_entity_poly.type
_entity_poly.pdbx_seq_one_letter_code
_entity_poly.pdbx_strand_id
1 'polypeptide(L)'
;MRALLIAALLVATGCGAPAGDSPPASAPPDGLSATDLSATDLAFMDLVIPQNESTLAALDLTASRPGSALRPVATQLEARYRAELAQVRELLAQNGKQESDQHAGHDMPGMITPAEVTAIGYAEGTAFDQQLTALLRTQCEEARTVARAELSSGTSKPVVELSARIVAARAEFLTLLKDAS
;
A
#
# COMPACT_ATOMS: atom_id res chain seq x y z
N MET A 1 7.70 -58.88 53.08
CA MET A 1 7.84 -60.29 52.64
C MET A 1 7.00 -60.48 51.39
N ARG A 2 7.58 -61.12 50.35
CA ARG A 2 6.92 -61.80 49.21
C ARG A 2 6.17 -60.85 48.25
N ALA A 3 6.71 -60.44 47.10
CA ALA A 3 7.22 -61.18 45.94
C ALA A 3 6.16 -62.04 45.22
N LEU A 4 6.30 -62.03 43.88
CA LEU A 4 5.70 -62.86 42.81
C LEU A 4 4.58 -62.16 42.03
N LEU A 5 4.76 -61.72 40.77
CA LEU A 5 5.30 -62.33 39.52
C LEU A 5 4.20 -62.97 38.64
N ILE A 6 4.13 -62.42 37.42
CA ILE A 6 4.09 -63.12 36.11
C ILE A 6 2.74 -63.64 35.56
N ALA A 7 2.61 -63.36 34.24
CA ALA A 7 1.92 -64.11 33.18
C ALA A 7 0.39 -64.00 33.10
N ALA A 8 -0.25 -64.05 31.94
CA ALA A 8 0.22 -64.20 30.56
C ALA A 8 -0.88 -63.73 29.59
N LEU A 9 -0.38 -63.27 28.45
CA LEU A 9 -0.95 -63.19 27.11
C LEU A 9 -2.18 -64.09 26.81
N LEU A 10 -3.24 -63.49 26.26
CA LEU A 10 -4.03 -64.09 25.19
C LEU A 10 -4.48 -63.02 24.20
N VAL A 11 -3.92 -63.11 22.99
CA VAL A 11 -4.39 -62.45 21.79
C VAL A 11 -5.59 -63.24 21.28
N ALA A 12 -6.73 -62.57 21.11
CA ALA A 12 -7.83 -63.07 20.30
C ALA A 12 -8.16 -61.98 19.26
N THR A 13 -7.80 -62.27 18.01
CA THR A 13 -8.13 -61.48 16.82
C THR A 13 -9.64 -61.44 16.61
N GLY A 14 -10.25 -60.30 16.93
CA GLY A 14 -11.61 -59.96 16.53
C GLY A 14 -11.59 -59.11 15.27
N CYS A 15 -11.96 -59.67 14.13
CA CYS A 15 -12.37 -58.89 12.96
C CYS A 15 -13.73 -58.26 13.27
N GLY A 16 -13.73 -56.95 13.44
CA GLY A 16 -14.94 -56.13 13.49
C GLY A 16 -14.60 -54.76 12.95
N ALA A 17 -15.01 -54.49 11.72
CA ALA A 17 -14.96 -53.15 11.16
C ALA A 17 -16.22 -52.38 11.60
N PRO A 18 -16.08 -51.25 12.29
CA PRO A 18 -17.01 -50.15 12.17
C PRO A 18 -16.39 -49.07 11.29
N ALA A 19 -17.21 -48.56 10.39
CA ALA A 19 -16.92 -47.44 9.52
C ALA A 19 -16.25 -46.29 10.28
N GLY A 20 -15.20 -45.74 9.67
CA GLY A 20 -14.50 -44.57 10.19
C GLY A 20 -15.44 -43.38 10.23
N ASP A 21 -15.74 -42.91 11.43
CA ASP A 21 -16.17 -41.53 11.65
C ASP A 21 -14.91 -40.73 11.97
N SER A 22 -14.26 -40.24 10.91
CA SER A 22 -13.29 -39.17 11.05
C SER A 22 -14.10 -37.88 11.22
N PRO A 23 -13.78 -37.01 12.19
CA PRO A 23 -14.39 -35.69 12.23
C PRO A 23 -14.15 -35.01 10.88
N PRO A 24 -15.11 -34.25 10.33
CA PRO A 24 -14.84 -33.50 9.12
C PRO A 24 -13.63 -32.60 9.42
N ALA A 25 -12.54 -32.83 8.70
CA ALA A 25 -11.45 -31.88 8.66
C ALA A 25 -12.07 -30.57 8.20
N SER A 26 -12.13 -29.58 9.11
CA SER A 26 -12.45 -28.21 8.73
C SER A 26 -11.54 -27.87 7.58
N ALA A 27 -12.12 -27.74 6.39
CA ALA A 27 -11.42 -27.12 5.28
C ALA A 27 -10.91 -25.76 5.80
N PRO A 28 -9.66 -25.37 5.51
CA PRO A 28 -9.28 -23.99 5.71
C PRO A 28 -10.32 -23.11 4.99
N PRO A 29 -10.67 -21.93 5.54
CA PRO A 29 -11.51 -21.02 4.78
C PRO A 29 -10.87 -20.86 3.40
N ASP A 30 -11.66 -21.05 2.35
CA ASP A 30 -11.22 -20.85 0.98
C ASP A 30 -10.36 -19.59 0.96
N GLY A 31 -9.10 -19.76 0.60
CA GLY A 31 -8.17 -18.64 0.49
C GLY A 31 -8.85 -17.60 -0.38
N LEU A 32 -9.01 -16.39 0.16
CA LEU A 32 -9.44 -15.21 -0.57
C LEU A 32 -8.81 -15.29 -1.96
N SER A 33 -9.64 -15.26 -3.01
CA SER A 33 -9.11 -15.29 -4.36
C SER A 33 -8.11 -14.15 -4.50
N ALA A 34 -7.11 -14.25 -5.39
CA ALA A 34 -6.12 -13.17 -5.58
C ALA A 34 -6.74 -11.79 -5.92
N THR A 35 -8.05 -11.76 -6.18
CA THR A 35 -8.95 -10.64 -6.42
C THR A 35 -9.77 -10.16 -5.21
N ASP A 36 -9.88 -10.90 -4.11
CA ASP A 36 -10.66 -10.41 -2.97
C ASP A 36 -9.88 -9.35 -2.19
N LEU A 37 -10.41 -8.12 -2.15
CA LEU A 37 -9.85 -6.99 -1.42
C LEU A 37 -10.39 -7.00 0.02
N SER A 38 -9.51 -6.98 1.01
CA SER A 38 -9.89 -6.73 2.40
C SER A 38 -10.25 -5.26 2.63
N ALA A 39 -10.77 -4.96 3.83
CA ALA A 39 -11.00 -3.59 4.25
C ALA A 39 -9.71 -2.76 4.28
N THR A 40 -8.56 -3.37 4.62
CA THR A 40 -7.25 -2.68 4.60
C THR A 40 -6.85 -2.34 3.17
N ASP A 41 -6.97 -3.32 2.25
CA ASP A 41 -6.61 -3.13 0.84
C ASP A 41 -7.44 -1.98 0.22
N LEU A 42 -8.75 -1.94 0.52
CA LEU A 42 -9.65 -0.87 0.07
C LEU A 42 -9.29 0.49 0.68
N ALA A 43 -9.10 0.55 2.00
CA ALA A 43 -8.75 1.80 2.68
C ALA A 43 -7.41 2.37 2.20
N PHE A 44 -6.44 1.50 1.90
CA PHE A 44 -5.17 1.90 1.29
C PHE A 44 -5.39 2.53 -0.09
N MET A 45 -6.16 1.89 -0.97
CA MET A 45 -6.43 2.41 -2.31
C MET A 45 -7.21 3.72 -2.28
N ASP A 46 -8.19 3.84 -1.37
CA ASP A 46 -8.98 5.06 -1.15
C ASP A 46 -8.10 6.24 -0.69
N LEU A 47 -6.98 5.99 0.00
CA LEU A 47 -6.04 7.02 0.43
C LEU A 47 -5.00 7.37 -0.65
N VAL A 48 -4.48 6.37 -1.36
CA VAL A 48 -3.41 6.57 -2.35
C VAL A 48 -3.86 7.44 -3.52
N ILE A 49 -5.11 7.30 -3.96
CA ILE A 49 -5.66 8.08 -5.08
C ILE A 49 -5.54 9.59 -4.81
N PRO A 50 -6.20 10.16 -3.78
CA PRO A 50 -6.15 11.59 -3.55
C PRO A 50 -4.76 12.09 -3.16
N GLN A 51 -3.94 11.28 -2.47
CA GLN A 51 -2.52 11.62 -2.21
C GLN A 51 -1.70 11.76 -3.50
N ASN A 52 -1.88 10.85 -4.46
CA ASN A 52 -1.18 10.92 -5.73
C ASN A 52 -1.69 12.09 -6.59
N GLU A 53 -2.99 12.34 -6.63
CA GLU A 53 -3.59 13.45 -7.38
C GLU A 53 -3.15 14.81 -6.83
N SER A 54 -3.15 14.99 -5.51
CA SER A 54 -2.67 16.23 -4.90
C SER A 54 -1.19 16.48 -5.18
N THR A 55 -0.39 15.40 -5.22
CA THR A 55 1.03 15.50 -5.53
C THR A 55 1.28 15.87 -6.98
N LEU A 56 0.51 15.31 -7.91
CA LEU A 56 0.57 15.69 -9.33
C LEU A 56 0.22 17.16 -9.53
N ALA A 57 -0.80 17.69 -8.82
CA ALA A 57 -1.14 19.11 -8.90
C ALA A 57 0.00 20.03 -8.45
N ALA A 58 0.78 19.62 -7.44
CA ALA A 58 1.96 20.37 -6.99
C ALA A 58 3.13 20.28 -8.00
N LEU A 59 3.35 19.09 -8.58
CA LEU A 59 4.41 18.87 -9.57
C LEU A 59 4.17 19.62 -10.88
N ASP A 60 2.91 19.72 -11.33
CA ASP A 60 2.51 20.44 -12.54
C ASP A 60 2.94 21.93 -12.52
N LEU A 61 3.12 22.53 -11.32
CA LEU A 61 3.65 23.89 -11.18
C LEU A 61 5.08 24.06 -11.70
N THR A 62 5.85 22.98 -11.82
CA THR A 62 7.21 23.04 -12.37
C THR A 62 7.22 23.26 -13.89
N ALA A 63 6.15 22.89 -14.60
CA ALA A 63 6.07 23.03 -16.05
C ALA A 63 6.13 24.50 -16.51
N SER A 64 5.59 25.43 -15.73
CA SER A 64 5.64 26.87 -15.99
C SER A 64 6.94 27.55 -15.52
N ARG A 65 7.90 26.79 -14.99
CA ARG A 65 9.13 27.29 -14.36
C ARG A 65 10.37 26.70 -15.03
N PRO A 66 10.77 27.19 -16.22
CA PRO A 66 11.87 26.59 -16.98
C PRO A 66 13.24 26.70 -16.31
N GLY A 67 13.41 27.59 -15.34
CA GLY A 67 14.65 27.74 -14.56
C GLY A 67 14.69 26.95 -13.24
N SER A 68 13.63 26.20 -12.90
CA SER A 68 13.60 25.38 -11.68
C SER A 68 14.59 24.23 -11.78
N ALA A 69 15.42 24.05 -10.74
CA ALA A 69 16.33 22.92 -10.65
C ALA A 69 15.58 21.59 -10.49
N LEU A 70 14.33 21.64 -10.01
CA LEU A 70 13.50 20.46 -9.77
C LEU A 70 12.84 19.91 -11.02
N ARG A 71 12.84 20.61 -12.16
CA ARG A 71 12.09 20.17 -13.35
C ARG A 71 12.41 18.73 -13.82
N PRO A 72 13.68 18.28 -13.86
CA PRO A 72 14.01 16.90 -14.22
C PRO A 72 13.45 15.88 -13.21
N VAL A 73 13.58 16.18 -11.91
CA VAL A 73 13.06 15.33 -10.83
C VAL A 73 11.54 15.29 -10.88
N ALA A 74 10.88 16.43 -11.07
CA ALA A 74 9.42 16.52 -11.15
C ALA A 74 8.85 15.67 -12.28
N THR A 75 9.47 15.71 -13.47
CA THR A 75 9.07 14.86 -14.62
C THR A 75 9.16 13.37 -14.27
N GLN A 76 10.22 12.95 -13.57
CA GLN A 76 10.40 11.55 -13.16
C GLN A 76 9.34 11.13 -12.13
N LEU A 77 9.08 11.98 -11.14
CA LEU A 77 8.07 11.75 -10.11
C LEU A 77 6.66 11.66 -10.72
N GLU A 78 6.28 12.61 -11.59
CA GLU A 78 4.97 12.65 -12.26
C GLU A 78 4.67 11.34 -13.00
N ALA A 79 5.63 10.84 -13.78
CA ALA A 79 5.47 9.60 -14.53
C ALA A 79 5.15 8.42 -13.59
N ARG A 80 5.82 8.37 -12.44
CA ARG A 80 5.64 7.31 -11.46
C ARG A 80 4.32 7.44 -10.69
N TYR A 81 3.95 8.63 -10.26
CA TYR A 81 2.65 8.90 -9.61
C TYR A 81 1.48 8.56 -10.52
N ARG A 82 1.55 8.91 -11.82
CA ARG A 82 0.52 8.56 -12.82
C ARG A 82 0.42 7.05 -13.04
N ALA A 83 1.55 6.35 -13.12
CA ALA A 83 1.57 4.90 -13.27
C ALA A 83 1.01 4.17 -12.04
N GLU A 84 1.24 4.68 -10.83
CA GLU A 84 0.66 4.15 -9.60
C GLU A 84 -0.86 4.39 -9.55
N LEU A 85 -1.31 5.59 -9.91
CA LEU A 85 -2.73 5.93 -9.98
C LEU A 85 -3.48 5.02 -10.96
N ALA A 86 -2.90 4.76 -12.14
CA ALA A 86 -3.47 3.82 -13.11
C ALA A 86 -3.57 2.39 -12.55
N GLN A 87 -2.54 1.91 -11.84
CA GLN A 87 -2.55 0.58 -11.21
C GLN A 87 -3.62 0.46 -10.12
N VAL A 88 -3.78 1.46 -9.26
CA VAL A 88 -4.81 1.45 -8.22
C VAL A 88 -6.21 1.36 -8.84
N ARG A 89 -6.47 2.20 -9.86
CA ARG A 89 -7.75 2.21 -10.58
C ARG A 89 -8.05 0.89 -11.27
N GLU A 90 -7.04 0.28 -11.87
CA GLU A 90 -7.16 -1.03 -12.48
C GLU A 90 -7.46 -2.12 -11.44
N LEU A 91 -6.80 -2.10 -10.28
CA LEU A 91 -7.08 -3.03 -9.18
C LEU A 91 -8.50 -2.88 -8.63
N LEU A 92 -9.01 -1.66 -8.49
CA LEU A 92 -10.42 -1.44 -8.12
C LEU A 92 -11.37 -2.01 -9.18
N ALA A 93 -11.13 -1.71 -10.45
CA ALA A 93 -11.98 -2.16 -11.55
C ALA A 93 -12.02 -3.69 -11.71
N GLN A 94 -10.87 -4.36 -11.60
CA GLN A 94 -10.76 -5.82 -11.65
C GLN A 94 -11.58 -6.52 -10.56
N ASN A 95 -11.82 -5.82 -9.45
CA ASN A 95 -12.56 -6.32 -8.29
C ASN A 95 -13.98 -5.76 -8.17
N GLY A 96 -14.48 -5.13 -9.26
CA GLY A 96 -15.82 -4.56 -9.32
C GLY A 96 -16.06 -3.44 -8.31
N LYS A 97 -14.99 -2.75 -7.89
CA LYS A 97 -15.05 -1.60 -6.99
C LYS A 97 -14.97 -0.29 -7.77
N GLN A 98 -15.53 0.75 -7.19
CA GLN A 98 -15.42 2.12 -7.68
C GLN A 98 -14.49 2.89 -6.75
N GLU A 99 -13.91 3.98 -7.26
CA GLU A 99 -13.21 4.94 -6.42
C GLU A 99 -14.17 5.52 -5.37
N SER A 100 -13.67 5.72 -4.16
CA SER A 100 -14.42 6.32 -3.06
C SER A 100 -14.19 7.83 -3.03
N ASP A 101 -15.29 8.59 -2.89
CA ASP A 101 -15.23 10.04 -2.66
C ASP A 101 -15.11 10.38 -1.15
N GLN A 102 -14.88 9.40 -0.27
CA GLN A 102 -14.85 9.61 1.18
C GLN A 102 -13.81 10.65 1.64
N HIS A 103 -12.72 10.80 0.90
CA HIS A 103 -11.65 11.75 1.20
C HIS A 103 -11.68 13.00 0.30
N ALA A 104 -12.68 13.11 -0.59
CA ALA A 104 -12.79 14.26 -1.47
C ALA A 104 -13.07 15.53 -0.66
N GLY A 105 -12.21 16.54 -0.82
CA GLY A 105 -12.36 17.84 -0.14
C GLY A 105 -11.97 17.84 1.34
N HIS A 106 -11.33 16.79 1.85
CA HIS A 106 -10.81 16.72 3.21
C HIS A 106 -9.29 16.66 3.24
N ASP A 107 -8.66 17.52 4.04
CA ASP A 107 -7.22 17.49 4.23
C ASP A 107 -6.83 16.31 5.14
N MET A 108 -5.88 15.50 4.68
CA MET A 108 -5.32 14.36 5.41
C MET A 108 -3.83 14.57 5.65
N PRO A 109 -3.25 14.06 6.75
CA PRO A 109 -1.80 14.08 6.95
C PRO A 109 -1.06 13.53 5.71
N GLY A 110 -0.07 14.28 5.22
CA GLY A 110 0.72 13.90 4.05
C GLY A 110 0.10 14.21 2.68
N MET A 111 -1.12 14.74 2.64
CA MET A 111 -1.69 15.30 1.41
C MET A 111 -1.15 16.72 1.20
N ILE A 112 -0.82 17.07 -0.04
CA ILE A 112 -0.48 18.45 -0.39
C ILE A 112 -1.79 19.19 -0.63
N THR A 113 -2.15 20.10 0.25
CA THR A 113 -3.45 20.77 0.23
C THR A 113 -3.57 21.78 -0.93
N PRO A 114 -4.78 22.09 -1.41
CA PRO A 114 -4.98 23.15 -2.41
C PRO A 114 -4.42 24.52 -1.97
N ALA A 115 -4.47 24.80 -0.67
CA ALA A 115 -3.91 26.03 -0.09
C ALA A 115 -2.37 26.05 -0.19
N GLU A 116 -1.71 24.92 0.06
CA GLU A 116 -0.25 24.79 -0.12
C GLU A 116 0.14 24.91 -1.60
N VAL A 117 -0.57 24.24 -2.52
CA VAL A 117 -0.36 24.39 -3.97
C VAL A 117 -0.49 25.86 -4.39
N THR A 118 -1.51 26.56 -3.88
CA THR A 118 -1.72 27.98 -4.13
C THR A 118 -0.57 28.82 -3.56
N ALA A 119 -0.15 28.55 -2.32
CA ALA A 119 0.93 29.29 -1.65
C ALA A 119 2.27 29.15 -2.39
N ILE A 120 2.68 27.94 -2.75
CA ILE A 120 3.92 27.72 -3.52
C ILE A 120 3.80 28.27 -4.94
N GLY A 121 2.59 28.38 -5.47
CA GLY A 121 2.30 29.01 -6.76
C GLY A 121 2.77 30.46 -6.85
N TYR A 122 2.83 31.19 -5.72
CA TYR A 122 3.34 32.55 -5.63
C TYR A 122 4.86 32.64 -5.41
N ALA A 123 5.53 31.53 -5.10
CA ALA A 123 6.97 31.50 -4.97
C ALA A 123 7.66 31.42 -6.34
N GLU A 124 8.85 32.02 -6.42
CA GLU A 124 9.69 32.05 -7.61
C GLU A 124 11.13 31.60 -7.29
N GLY A 125 11.84 31.16 -8.33
CA GLY A 125 13.25 30.77 -8.23
C GLY A 125 13.54 29.75 -7.13
N THR A 126 14.60 29.99 -6.36
CA THR A 126 15.04 29.08 -5.29
C THR A 126 14.02 28.94 -4.16
N ALA A 127 13.19 29.96 -3.90
CA ALA A 127 12.15 29.87 -2.88
C ALA A 127 11.05 28.89 -3.28
N PHE A 128 10.68 28.86 -4.58
CA PHE A 128 9.76 27.84 -5.10
C PHE A 128 10.35 26.44 -4.95
N ASP A 129 11.60 26.24 -5.38
CA ASP A 129 12.26 24.93 -5.31
C ASP A 129 12.35 24.42 -3.86
N GLN A 130 12.68 25.28 -2.90
CA GLN A 130 12.74 24.92 -1.48
C GLN A 130 11.38 24.52 -0.91
N GLN A 131 10.32 25.29 -1.21
CA GLN A 131 8.98 25.00 -0.71
C GLN A 131 8.40 23.73 -1.33
N LEU A 132 8.56 23.54 -2.64
CA LEU A 132 8.11 22.33 -3.31
C LEU A 132 8.86 21.10 -2.80
N THR A 133 10.19 21.17 -2.64
CA THR A 133 10.98 20.08 -2.04
C THR A 133 10.48 19.72 -0.65
N ALA A 134 10.22 20.70 0.21
CA ALA A 134 9.73 20.45 1.56
C ALA A 134 8.40 19.67 1.55
N LEU A 135 7.44 20.12 0.73
CA LEU A 135 6.15 19.45 0.59
C LEU A 135 6.29 18.03 0.03
N LEU A 136 7.09 17.84 -1.02
CA LEU A 136 7.32 16.52 -1.62
C LEU A 136 7.99 15.54 -0.65
N ARG A 137 8.91 16.03 0.20
CA ARG A 137 9.54 15.19 1.24
C ARG A 137 8.54 14.75 2.30
N THR A 138 7.73 15.67 2.82
CA THR A 138 6.67 15.35 3.79
C THR A 138 5.67 14.36 3.20
N GLN A 139 5.21 14.60 1.97
CA GLN A 139 4.38 13.64 1.23
C GLN A 139 5.03 12.26 1.21
N CYS A 140 6.29 12.16 0.78
CA CYS A 140 6.96 10.88 0.59
C CYS A 140 7.08 10.09 1.91
N GLU A 141 7.32 10.79 3.02
CA GLU A 141 7.42 10.17 4.34
C GLU A 141 6.05 9.61 4.79
N GLU A 142 4.99 10.38 4.62
CA GLU A 142 3.62 9.96 4.98
C GLU A 142 3.09 8.85 4.06
N ALA A 143 3.32 8.94 2.75
CA ALA A 143 2.95 7.89 1.80
C ALA A 143 3.68 6.56 2.11
N ARG A 144 4.92 6.61 2.62
CA ARG A 144 5.62 5.40 3.10
C ARG A 144 4.99 4.84 4.36
N THR A 145 4.50 5.68 5.27
CA THR A 145 3.78 5.23 6.47
C THR A 145 2.51 4.48 6.09
N VAL A 146 1.69 5.06 5.20
CA VAL A 146 0.45 4.43 4.69
C VAL A 146 0.75 3.11 3.97
N ALA A 147 1.72 3.10 3.05
CA ALA A 147 2.08 1.88 2.32
C ALA A 147 2.67 0.77 3.22
N ARG A 148 3.39 1.12 4.30
CA ARG A 148 3.86 0.12 5.28
C ARG A 148 2.75 -0.48 6.11
N ALA A 149 1.71 0.30 6.43
CA ALA A 149 0.54 -0.24 7.11
C ALA A 149 -0.14 -1.31 6.23
N GLU A 150 -0.27 -1.03 4.93
CA GLU A 150 -0.78 -2.00 3.96
C GLU A 150 0.12 -3.25 3.84
N LEU A 151 1.44 -3.10 3.79
CA LEU A 151 2.35 -4.26 3.82
C LEU A 151 2.18 -5.15 5.06
N SER A 152 1.74 -4.58 6.19
CA SER A 152 1.59 -5.30 7.45
C SER A 152 0.21 -5.93 7.63
N SER A 153 -0.83 -5.43 6.95
CA SER A 153 -2.23 -5.75 7.26
C SER A 153 -3.13 -5.97 6.04
N GLY A 154 -2.61 -5.72 4.84
CA GLY A 154 -3.25 -6.05 3.58
C GLY A 154 -3.24 -7.55 3.32
N THR A 155 -4.14 -7.99 2.45
CA THR A 155 -4.30 -9.42 2.13
C THR A 155 -4.28 -9.69 0.64
N SER A 156 -4.59 -8.68 -0.18
CA SER A 156 -4.53 -8.79 -1.63
C SER A 156 -3.08 -8.70 -2.08
N LYS A 157 -2.54 -9.82 -2.60
CA LYS A 157 -1.16 -9.87 -3.09
C LYS A 157 -0.81 -8.75 -4.09
N PRO A 158 -1.64 -8.45 -5.11
CA PRO A 158 -1.35 -7.32 -6.01
C PRO A 158 -1.26 -5.96 -5.30
N VAL A 159 -2.09 -5.71 -4.28
CA VAL A 159 -2.10 -4.46 -3.51
C VAL A 159 -0.87 -4.37 -2.61
N VAL A 160 -0.54 -5.45 -1.90
CA VAL A 160 0.69 -5.56 -1.09
C VAL A 160 1.94 -5.34 -1.94
N GLU A 161 2.00 -5.92 -3.14
CA GLU A 161 3.11 -5.71 -4.07
C GLU A 161 3.19 -4.26 -4.57
N LEU A 162 2.06 -3.61 -4.85
CA LEU A 162 2.01 -2.19 -5.17
C LEU A 162 2.53 -1.34 -4.00
N SER A 163 2.13 -1.65 -2.77
CA SER A 163 2.60 -0.97 -1.56
C SER A 163 4.10 -1.09 -1.36
N ALA A 164 4.68 -2.27 -1.61
CA ALA A 164 6.13 -2.45 -1.60
C ALA A 164 6.82 -1.54 -2.63
N ARG A 165 6.26 -1.46 -3.85
CA ARG A 165 6.76 -0.60 -4.93
C ARG A 165 6.66 0.88 -4.57
N ILE A 166 5.61 1.31 -3.88
CA ILE A 166 5.45 2.69 -3.40
C ILE A 166 6.48 3.00 -2.31
N VAL A 167 6.68 2.12 -1.33
CA VAL A 167 7.70 2.31 -0.28
C VAL A 167 9.10 2.52 -0.87
N ALA A 168 9.46 1.71 -1.88
CA ALA A 168 10.73 1.81 -2.58
C ALA A 168 10.83 3.12 -3.39
N ALA A 169 9.80 3.44 -4.20
CA ALA A 169 9.78 4.64 -5.01
C ALA A 169 9.90 5.92 -4.17
N ARG A 170 9.17 6.01 -3.05
CA ARG A 170 9.26 7.19 -2.17
C ARG A 170 10.63 7.31 -1.49
N ALA A 171 11.33 6.20 -1.23
CA ALA A 171 12.71 6.26 -0.74
C ALA A 171 13.69 6.78 -1.81
N GLU A 172 13.50 6.37 -3.06
CA GLU A 172 14.24 6.90 -4.21
C GLU A 172 13.96 8.40 -4.40
N PHE A 173 12.70 8.83 -4.33
CA PHE A 173 12.32 10.24 -4.46
C PHE A 173 12.96 11.11 -3.38
N LEU A 174 12.98 10.65 -2.13
CA LEU A 174 13.67 11.36 -1.05
C LEU A 174 15.17 11.57 -1.33
N THR A 175 15.80 10.66 -2.08
CA THR A 175 17.20 10.78 -2.50
C THR A 175 17.33 11.77 -3.66
N LEU A 176 16.50 11.64 -4.69
CA LEU A 176 16.47 12.56 -5.83
C LEU A 176 16.20 14.01 -5.41
N LEU A 177 15.24 14.21 -4.51
CA LEU A 177 14.91 15.53 -3.96
C LEU A 177 16.08 16.11 -3.18
N LYS A 178 16.77 15.29 -2.37
CA LYS A 178 17.96 15.73 -1.63
C LYS A 178 19.09 16.17 -2.57
N ASP A 179 19.30 15.44 -3.66
CA ASP A 179 20.39 15.70 -4.61
C ASP A 179 20.11 16.90 -5.53
N ALA A 180 18.83 17.27 -5.69
CA ALA A 180 18.39 18.43 -6.46
C ALA A 180 18.23 19.72 -5.63
N SER A 181 18.44 19.65 -4.31
CA SER A 181 18.30 20.77 -3.35
C SER A 181 19.61 21.53 -3.13
#